data_AF-A0A5Q4DNF7-F1
#
_entry.id   AF-A0A5Q4DNF7-F1
#
_cell.length_a   1.000
_cell.length_b   1.000
_cell.length_c   1.000
_cell.angle_alpha   90.00
_cell.angle_beta   90.00
_cell.angle_gamma   90.00
#
_symmetry.space_group_name_H-M   'P 1'
#
loop_
_entity.id
_entity.type
_entity.pdbx_description
1 polymer ?
#
loop_
_entity_poly.entity_id
_entity_poly.type
_entity_poly.pdbx_seq_one_letter_code
_entity_poly.pdbx_strand_id
1 'polypeptide(L)'
;MRGERATLGKSLLDVQRELHIRATYIAAIESGDLSAFEAASFVAGYVRSYARYLGMDPDWSYSKFCLETGFAITTELQRSSGTTTMRDVAVNREFSQGMLSRTKLASDPDPFWSRLDPVAIGSVAVMLFLIVGVSVGGWTVMREIQRVNLAPPDQPPEIMADLDPVLSGAATRPTVMDEPSLRLAQDGLIEGPSSSGAQGLVRTHRPDALETPVFTSRDGPIVAINPRNEVAAGTDNTMRAAIDAALSQAEEPFPMPGTVRVTENGPPKVEILAVRPSWIRVRDANGTVLFEKVLDAGERYVVPQSDAPATLRAGNSGSVYMLVDGQPFGPSAPGAQVVDQIALSPEAVTERFSLADLSGDSALRDFVNVAQVEN
;
A
#
# COMPACT_ATOMS: atom_id res chain seq x y z
N MET A 1 -26.68 -24.65 -0.73
CA MET A 1 -25.25 -24.30 -0.54
C MET A 1 -24.45 -25.39 0.16
N ARG A 2 -24.80 -25.82 1.38
CA ARG A 2 -24.08 -26.90 2.09
C ARG A 2 -23.92 -28.18 1.25
N GLY A 3 -24.99 -28.62 0.59
CA GLY A 3 -24.96 -29.79 -0.30
C GLY A 3 -23.95 -29.64 -1.44
N GLU A 4 -24.00 -28.51 -2.16
CA GLU A 4 -23.06 -28.20 -3.25
C GLU A 4 -21.60 -28.10 -2.79
N ARG A 5 -21.33 -27.59 -1.58
CA ARG A 5 -19.97 -27.63 -1.04
C ARG A 5 -19.51 -29.07 -0.76
N ALA A 6 -20.42 -29.91 -0.26
CA ALA A 6 -20.12 -31.30 0.04
C ALA A 6 -19.90 -32.14 -1.22
N THR A 7 -20.62 -31.87 -2.32
CA THR A 7 -20.38 -32.53 -3.62
C THR A 7 -19.02 -32.17 -4.21
N LEU A 8 -18.53 -30.95 -3.94
CA LEU A 8 -17.18 -30.51 -4.29
C LEU A 8 -16.10 -31.05 -3.32
N GLY A 9 -16.47 -31.74 -2.24
CA GLY A 9 -15.53 -32.28 -1.25
C GLY A 9 -14.75 -31.21 -0.48
N LYS A 10 -15.22 -29.96 -0.43
CA LYS A 10 -14.51 -28.85 0.19
C LYS A 10 -14.88 -28.66 1.66
N SER A 11 -13.87 -28.49 2.51
CA SER A 11 -14.10 -28.09 3.90
C SER A 11 -14.42 -26.59 3.99
N LEU A 12 -15.02 -26.16 5.11
CA LEU A 12 -15.24 -24.74 5.38
C LEU A 12 -13.92 -23.94 5.41
N LEU A 13 -12.83 -24.58 5.86
CA LEU A 13 -11.50 -23.98 5.92
C LEU A 13 -10.90 -23.77 4.52
N ASP A 14 -11.18 -24.68 3.58
CA ASP A 14 -10.79 -24.52 2.17
C ASP A 14 -11.51 -23.35 1.52
N VAL A 15 -12.83 -23.24 1.76
CA VAL A 15 -13.62 -22.10 1.28
C VAL A 15 -13.11 -20.78 1.85
N GLN A 16 -12.73 -20.76 3.13
CA GLN A 16 -12.14 -19.59 3.75
C GLN A 16 -10.83 -19.17 3.06
N ARG A 17 -9.94 -20.11 2.77
CA ARG A 17 -8.66 -19.82 2.12
C ARG A 17 -8.85 -19.27 0.70
N GLU A 18 -9.87 -19.76 -0.01
CA GLU A 18 -10.11 -19.39 -1.40
C GLU A 18 -10.88 -18.07 -1.53
N LEU A 19 -11.93 -17.86 -0.71
CA LEU A 19 -12.76 -16.67 -0.76
C LEU A 19 -12.31 -15.55 0.18
N HIS A 20 -11.36 -15.81 1.07
CA HIS A 20 -10.94 -14.88 2.13
C HIS A 20 -12.11 -14.42 3.02
N ILE A 21 -13.13 -15.27 3.18
CA ILE A 21 -14.27 -15.06 4.08
C ILE A 21 -14.11 -16.01 5.27
N ARG A 22 -14.22 -15.51 6.51
CA ARG A 22 -14.11 -16.35 7.72
C ARG A 22 -15.06 -17.56 7.63
N ALA A 23 -14.56 -18.74 7.99
CA ALA A 23 -15.31 -19.99 7.97
C ALA A 23 -16.57 -19.94 8.85
N THR A 24 -16.52 -19.17 9.95
CA THR A 24 -17.68 -18.90 10.80
C THR A 24 -18.83 -18.25 10.03
N TYR A 25 -18.53 -17.29 9.13
CA TYR A 25 -19.55 -16.64 8.30
C TYR A 25 -20.09 -17.57 7.22
N ILE A 26 -19.25 -18.42 6.61
CA ILE A 26 -19.73 -19.43 5.66
C ILE A 26 -20.65 -20.45 6.36
N ALA A 27 -20.28 -20.88 7.57
CA ALA A 27 -21.12 -21.75 8.38
C ALA A 27 -22.46 -21.09 8.74
N ALA A 28 -22.43 -19.79 9.09
CA ALA A 28 -23.63 -19.00 9.38
C ALA A 28 -24.55 -18.85 8.16
N ILE A 29 -23.99 -18.67 6.95
CA ILE A 29 -24.78 -18.68 5.69
C ILE A 29 -25.46 -20.05 5.51
N GLU A 30 -24.75 -21.15 5.77
CA GLU A 30 -25.31 -22.49 5.63
C GLU A 30 -26.38 -22.85 6.67
N SER A 31 -26.30 -22.28 7.88
CA SER A 31 -27.30 -22.47 8.94
C SER A 31 -28.42 -21.43 8.91
N GLY A 32 -28.28 -20.37 8.11
CA GLY A 32 -29.20 -19.24 8.09
C GLY A 32 -29.17 -18.39 9.37
N ASP A 33 -28.06 -18.41 10.11
CA ASP A 33 -27.94 -17.66 11.37
C ASP A 33 -27.39 -16.26 11.11
N LEU A 34 -28.23 -15.23 11.29
CA LEU A 34 -27.85 -13.84 11.06
C LEU A 34 -27.08 -13.23 12.23
N SER A 35 -27.18 -13.81 13.43
CA SER A 35 -26.57 -13.25 14.64
C SER A 35 -25.05 -13.36 14.65
N ALA A 36 -24.51 -14.31 13.89
CA ALA A 36 -23.08 -14.54 13.76
C ALA A 36 -22.35 -13.46 12.92
N PHE A 37 -23.07 -12.60 12.19
CA PHE A 37 -22.45 -11.56 11.38
C PHE A 37 -22.25 -10.28 12.19
N GLU A 38 -21.01 -9.80 12.26
CA GLU A 38 -20.66 -8.52 12.91
C GLU A 38 -21.28 -7.30 12.18
N ALA A 39 -21.41 -7.38 10.85
CA ALA A 39 -21.96 -6.31 10.03
C ALA A 39 -22.88 -6.85 8.93
N ALA A 40 -24.16 -6.47 9.00
CA ALA A 40 -25.22 -6.92 8.08
C ALA A 40 -24.97 -6.51 6.62
N SER A 41 -24.25 -5.42 6.37
CA SER A 41 -23.95 -4.92 5.02
C SER A 41 -23.15 -5.92 4.17
N PHE A 42 -22.32 -6.76 4.78
CA PHE A 42 -21.45 -7.69 4.06
C PHE A 42 -22.10 -9.03 3.72
N VAL A 43 -23.21 -9.38 4.37
CA VAL A 43 -23.93 -10.65 4.18
C VAL A 43 -24.26 -10.88 2.71
N ALA A 44 -24.77 -9.84 2.05
CA ALA A 44 -25.15 -9.90 0.65
C ALA A 44 -23.96 -10.14 -0.30
N GLY A 45 -22.78 -9.63 0.04
CA GLY A 45 -21.55 -9.90 -0.69
C GLY A 45 -21.06 -11.34 -0.48
N TYR A 46 -21.05 -11.79 0.78
CA TYR A 46 -20.58 -13.14 1.13
C TYR A 46 -21.44 -14.24 0.50
N VAL A 47 -22.77 -14.11 0.53
CA VAL A 47 -23.69 -15.07 -0.09
C VAL A 47 -23.46 -15.17 -1.60
N ARG A 48 -23.31 -14.04 -2.30
CA ARG A 48 -23.06 -14.04 -3.76
C ARG A 48 -21.69 -14.60 -4.13
N SER A 49 -20.64 -14.23 -3.40
CA SER A 49 -19.29 -14.77 -3.62
C SER A 49 -19.24 -16.26 -3.37
N TYR A 50 -19.93 -16.74 -2.34
CA TYR A 50 -20.01 -18.15 -2.04
C TYR A 50 -20.86 -18.93 -3.07
N ALA A 51 -21.96 -18.36 -3.56
CA ALA A 51 -22.73 -18.94 -4.66
C ALA A 51 -21.90 -19.07 -5.95
N ARG A 52 -21.15 -18.02 -6.31
CA ARG A 52 -20.25 -18.04 -7.47
C ARG A 52 -19.16 -19.11 -7.34
N TYR A 53 -18.62 -19.28 -6.14
CA TYR A 53 -17.64 -20.32 -5.84
C TYR A 53 -18.19 -21.74 -6.05
N LEU A 54 -19.44 -21.95 -5.66
CA LEU A 54 -20.13 -23.23 -5.81
C LEU A 54 -20.67 -23.47 -7.23
N GLY A 55 -20.47 -22.52 -8.17
CA GLY A 55 -21.03 -22.60 -9.52
C GLY A 55 -22.55 -22.40 -9.59
N MET A 56 -23.15 -21.82 -8.56
CA MET A 56 -24.58 -21.50 -8.51
C MET A 56 -24.84 -20.06 -9.01
N ASP A 57 -26.07 -19.79 -9.44
CA ASP A 57 -26.49 -18.43 -9.78
C ASP A 57 -26.49 -17.53 -8.52
N PRO A 58 -25.72 -16.41 -8.52
CA PRO A 58 -25.51 -15.61 -7.32
C PRO A 58 -26.76 -14.83 -6.89
N ASP A 59 -27.54 -14.33 -7.83
CA ASP A 59 -28.72 -13.49 -7.52
C ASP A 59 -29.90 -14.34 -7.08
N TRP A 60 -30.11 -15.49 -7.70
CA TRP A 60 -31.08 -16.50 -7.27
C TRP A 60 -30.77 -17.01 -5.87
N SER A 61 -29.50 -17.34 -5.61
CA SER A 61 -29.06 -17.86 -4.31
C SER A 61 -29.22 -16.82 -3.20
N TYR A 62 -28.89 -15.55 -3.48
CA TYR A 62 -29.10 -14.46 -2.55
C TYR A 62 -30.60 -14.20 -2.29
N SER A 63 -31.43 -14.17 -3.32
CA SER A 63 -32.88 -13.99 -3.19
C SER A 63 -33.49 -15.10 -2.32
N LYS A 64 -33.10 -16.36 -2.55
CA LYS A 64 -33.51 -17.50 -1.72
C LYS A 64 -33.07 -17.35 -0.27
N PHE A 65 -31.81 -16.98 -0.03
CA PHE A 65 -31.30 -16.73 1.32
C PHE A 65 -32.12 -15.65 2.05
N CYS A 66 -32.47 -14.55 1.40
CA CYS A 66 -33.29 -13.50 1.99
C CYS A 66 -34.70 -13.98 2.34
N LEU A 67 -35.31 -14.83 1.51
CA LEU A 67 -36.63 -15.41 1.78
C LEU A 67 -36.61 -16.37 2.96
N GLU A 68 -35.55 -17.18 3.12
CA GLU A 68 -35.42 -18.16 4.20
C GLU A 68 -35.09 -17.54 5.54
N THR A 69 -34.25 -16.51 5.54
CA THR A 69 -33.76 -15.88 6.77
C THR A 69 -34.52 -14.62 7.18
N GLY A 70 -35.37 -14.09 6.30
CA GLY A 70 -36.00 -12.78 6.48
C GLY A 70 -35.01 -11.62 6.40
N PHE A 71 -33.81 -11.84 5.85
CA PHE A 71 -32.79 -10.80 5.71
C PHE A 71 -33.26 -9.72 4.72
N ALA A 72 -33.54 -8.53 5.25
CA ALA A 72 -33.79 -7.34 4.46
C ALA A 72 -32.72 -6.29 4.79
N ILE A 73 -31.92 -5.91 3.80
CA ILE A 73 -31.09 -4.71 3.91
C ILE A 73 -32.06 -3.54 4.04
N THR A 74 -32.07 -2.88 5.19
CA THR A 74 -32.84 -1.66 5.41
C THR A 74 -32.56 -0.70 4.26
N THR A 75 -33.60 -0.48 3.46
CA THR A 75 -33.60 0.22 2.17
C THR A 75 -33.44 1.74 2.38
N GLU A 76 -32.43 2.16 3.12
CA GLU A 76 -31.98 3.55 3.16
C GLU A 76 -30.95 3.81 2.05
N LEU A 77 -30.18 2.78 1.65
CA LEU A 77 -29.16 2.89 0.59
C LEU A 77 -29.71 2.82 -0.84
N GLN A 78 -30.88 2.18 -1.06
CA GLN A 78 -31.49 2.10 -2.40
C GLN A 78 -32.26 3.38 -2.77
N ARG A 79 -32.71 4.15 -1.77
CA ARG A 79 -33.37 5.45 -1.99
C ARG A 79 -32.39 6.50 -2.55
N SER A 80 -31.08 6.30 -2.36
CA SER A 80 -30.01 7.15 -2.90
C SER A 80 -29.43 6.70 -4.25
N SER A 81 -29.88 5.58 -4.84
CA SER A 81 -29.40 5.11 -6.16
C SER A 81 -30.42 5.27 -7.29
N GLY A 82 -31.49 6.04 -7.07
CA GLY A 82 -32.50 6.34 -8.08
C GLY A 82 -32.39 7.74 -8.67
N THR A 83 -31.33 8.02 -9.44
CA THR A 83 -31.33 9.17 -10.37
C THR A 83 -30.81 8.76 -11.74
N THR A 84 -31.66 8.08 -12.51
CA THR A 84 -31.71 8.27 -13.96
C THR A 84 -33.16 8.56 -14.30
N THR A 85 -33.43 9.83 -14.58
CA THR A 85 -34.69 10.33 -15.08
C THR A 85 -35.05 9.65 -16.41
N MET A 86 -35.88 8.62 -16.36
CA MET A 86 -36.76 8.29 -17.48
C MET A 86 -38.01 9.15 -17.33
N ARG A 87 -38.19 10.07 -18.29
CA ARG A 87 -39.39 10.87 -18.47
C ARG A 87 -40.59 9.93 -18.59
N ASP A 88 -41.50 10.04 -17.64
CA ASP A 88 -42.80 9.40 -17.68
C ASP A 88 -43.61 10.01 -18.84
N VAL A 89 -43.84 9.21 -19.88
CA VAL A 89 -44.76 9.56 -20.97
C VAL A 89 -46.15 9.27 -20.45
N ALA A 90 -46.90 10.33 -20.19
CA ALA A 90 -48.30 10.30 -19.80
C ALA A 90 -49.11 9.41 -20.76
N VAL A 91 -49.55 8.25 -20.28
CA VAL A 91 -50.53 7.41 -20.98
C VAL A 91 -51.93 7.87 -20.58
N ASN A 92 -52.55 8.63 -21.48
CA ASN A 92 -53.98 8.84 -21.50
C ASN A 92 -54.67 7.47 -21.72
N ARG A 93 -55.33 6.93 -20.69
CA ARG A 93 -56.26 5.81 -20.83
C ARG A 93 -57.67 6.35 -20.94
N GLU A 94 -58.09 6.61 -22.17
CA GLU A 94 -59.50 6.56 -22.52
C GLU A 94 -59.93 5.13 -22.83
N PHE A 95 -61.09 4.83 -22.30
CA PHE A 95 -61.78 3.57 -22.28
C PHE A 95 -62.72 3.54 -23.50
N SER A 96 -62.50 2.63 -24.46
CA SER A 96 -63.60 1.98 -25.18
C SER A 96 -63.12 0.95 -26.21
N GLN A 97 -63.80 -0.20 -26.18
CA GLN A 97 -64.11 -1.09 -27.29
C GLN A 97 -63.00 -1.97 -27.85
N GLY A 98 -63.22 -3.29 -27.71
CA GLY A 98 -62.49 -4.28 -28.49
C GLY A 98 -62.38 -5.65 -27.85
N MET A 99 -63.48 -6.17 -27.30
CA MET A 99 -63.64 -7.62 -27.15
C MET A 99 -63.40 -8.26 -28.54
N LEU A 100 -62.70 -9.39 -28.56
CA LEU A 100 -62.40 -10.27 -29.72
C LEU A 100 -61.08 -9.98 -30.47
N SER A 101 -59.98 -10.59 -30.00
CA SER A 101 -58.99 -11.23 -30.90
C SER A 101 -58.10 -12.22 -30.16
N ARG A 102 -58.45 -13.48 -30.39
CA ARG A 102 -57.69 -14.72 -30.18
C ARG A 102 -56.19 -14.60 -30.46
N THR A 103 -55.40 -15.14 -29.54
CA THR A 103 -54.21 -15.98 -29.77
C THR A 103 -53.32 -15.64 -30.98
N LYS A 104 -52.22 -14.92 -30.75
CA LYS A 104 -50.98 -15.12 -31.51
C LYS A 104 -49.77 -15.10 -30.57
N LEU A 105 -49.22 -16.30 -30.41
CA LEU A 105 -47.89 -16.61 -29.93
C LEU A 105 -46.86 -16.13 -30.96
N ALA A 106 -45.78 -15.51 -30.48
CA ALA A 106 -44.52 -15.14 -31.12
C ALA A 106 -44.21 -13.64 -30.94
N SER A 107 -43.43 -13.33 -29.91
CA SER A 107 -42.61 -12.13 -29.87
C SER A 107 -41.54 -12.25 -30.95
N ASP A 108 -41.52 -11.32 -31.90
CA ASP A 108 -40.39 -11.16 -32.82
C ASP A 108 -39.10 -10.99 -31.98
N PRO A 109 -38.01 -11.72 -32.27
CA PRO A 109 -36.75 -11.46 -31.60
C PRO A 109 -36.26 -10.07 -32.03
N ASP A 110 -36.10 -9.16 -31.07
CA ASP A 110 -35.49 -7.86 -31.33
C ASP A 110 -34.16 -8.07 -32.08
N PRO A 111 -33.94 -7.43 -33.23
CA PRO A 111 -32.70 -7.58 -33.98
C PRO A 111 -31.54 -7.15 -33.09
N PHE A 112 -30.54 -8.01 -32.92
CA PHE A 112 -29.44 -7.82 -31.96
C PHE A 112 -28.72 -6.47 -32.09
N TRP A 113 -28.78 -5.84 -33.26
CA TRP A 113 -28.23 -4.52 -33.57
C TRP A 113 -28.87 -3.38 -32.77
N SER A 114 -30.13 -3.51 -32.30
CA SER A 114 -30.79 -2.48 -31.49
C SER A 114 -30.31 -2.46 -30.03
N ARG A 115 -29.54 -3.47 -29.61
CA ARG A 115 -28.93 -3.54 -28.26
C ARG A 115 -27.52 -2.97 -28.21
N LEU A 116 -26.95 -2.54 -29.33
CA LEU A 116 -25.64 -1.90 -29.34
C LEU A 116 -25.80 -0.41 -29.04
N ASP A 117 -25.48 -0.02 -27.80
CA ASP A 117 -25.35 1.38 -27.44
C ASP A 117 -24.20 2.02 -28.24
N PRO A 118 -24.42 3.14 -28.94
CA PRO A 118 -23.38 3.80 -29.72
C PRO A 118 -22.18 4.26 -28.86
N VAL A 119 -22.40 4.48 -27.56
CA VAL A 119 -21.34 4.80 -26.58
C VAL A 119 -20.42 3.60 -26.32
N ALA A 120 -20.96 2.38 -26.28
CA ALA A 120 -20.17 1.18 -26.04
C ALA A 120 -19.23 0.88 -27.22
N ILE A 121 -19.70 1.06 -28.46
CA ILE A 121 -18.90 0.88 -29.68
C ILE A 121 -17.70 1.87 -29.68
N GLY A 122 -17.90 3.10 -29.23
CA GLY A 122 -16.83 4.10 -29.14
C GLY A 122 -15.70 3.67 -28.21
N SER A 123 -16.03 3.09 -27.04
CA SER A 123 -15.02 2.63 -26.07
C SER A 123 -14.19 1.46 -26.61
N VAL A 124 -14.82 0.51 -27.31
CA VAL A 124 -14.13 -0.62 -27.93
C VAL A 124 -13.21 -0.17 -29.06
N ALA A 125 -13.63 0.82 -29.86
CA ALA A 125 -12.79 1.39 -30.91
C ALA A 125 -11.55 2.10 -30.36
N VAL A 126 -11.68 2.88 -29.28
CA VAL A 126 -10.55 3.53 -28.62
C VAL A 126 -9.58 2.51 -28.01
N MET A 127 -10.11 1.46 -27.38
CA MET A 127 -9.29 0.37 -26.83
C MET A 127 -8.49 -0.34 -27.92
N LEU A 128 -9.11 -0.67 -29.06
CA LEU A 128 -8.42 -1.27 -30.20
C LEU A 128 -7.35 -0.34 -30.78
N PHE A 129 -7.64 0.96 -30.88
CA PHE A 129 -6.67 1.95 -31.34
C PHE A 129 -5.43 2.03 -30.42
N LEU A 130 -5.64 2.01 -29.11
CA LEU A 130 -4.55 2.00 -28.13
C LEU A 130 -3.69 0.74 -28.23
N ILE A 131 -4.33 -0.43 -28.37
CA ILE A 131 -3.62 -1.71 -28.51
C ILE A 131 -2.74 -1.70 -29.77
N VAL A 132 -3.26 -1.20 -30.90
CA VAL A 132 -2.49 -1.07 -32.14
C VAL A 132 -1.33 -0.08 -31.97
N GLY A 133 -1.58 1.07 -31.34
CA GLY A 133 -0.55 2.08 -31.10
C GLY A 133 0.62 1.55 -30.26
N VAL A 134 0.32 0.86 -29.15
CA VAL A 134 1.34 0.26 -28.28
C VAL A 134 2.10 -0.85 -29.01
N SER A 135 1.39 -1.69 -29.78
CA SER A 135 2.02 -2.77 -30.54
C SER A 135 2.99 -2.24 -31.61
N VAL A 136 2.60 -1.19 -32.33
CA VAL A 136 3.46 -0.54 -33.33
C VAL A 136 4.65 0.15 -32.66
N GLY A 137 4.43 0.83 -31.54
CA GLY A 137 5.51 1.47 -30.77
C GLY A 137 6.52 0.47 -30.20
N GLY A 138 6.08 -0.68 -29.72
CA GLY A 138 6.98 -1.75 -29.27
C GLY A 138 7.83 -2.32 -30.40
N TRP A 139 7.22 -2.51 -31.58
CA TRP A 139 7.90 -3.01 -32.77
C TRP A 139 8.99 -2.05 -33.29
N THR A 140 8.75 -0.74 -33.25
CA THR A 140 9.73 0.25 -33.73
C THR A 140 10.94 0.35 -32.81
N VAL A 141 10.75 0.31 -31.49
CA VAL A 141 11.85 0.34 -30.52
C VAL A 141 12.78 -0.87 -30.67
N MET A 142 12.23 -2.07 -30.87
CA MET A 142 13.04 -3.28 -31.04
C MET A 142 13.94 -3.22 -32.29
N ARG A 143 13.46 -2.58 -33.37
CA ARG A 143 14.27 -2.38 -34.59
C ARG A 143 15.41 -1.38 -34.38
N GLU A 144 15.25 -0.41 -33.50
CA GLU A 144 16.28 0.60 -33.24
C GLU A 144 17.42 0.03 -32.37
N ILE A 145 17.09 -0.81 -31.38
CA ILE A 145 18.07 -1.45 -30.49
C ILE A 145 19.01 -2.40 -31.25
N GLN A 146 18.52 -3.05 -32.32
CA GLN A 146 19.34 -3.92 -33.16
C GLN A 146 20.33 -3.16 -34.07
N ARG A 147 20.24 -1.82 -34.15
CA ARG A 147 21.15 -0.99 -34.96
C ARG A 147 22.32 -0.42 -34.18
N VAL A 148 22.47 -0.75 -32.89
CA VAL A 148 23.62 -0.32 -32.10
C VAL A 148 24.86 -1.07 -32.59
N ASN A 149 25.62 -0.37 -33.44
CA ASN A 149 26.93 -0.78 -33.90
C ASN A 149 27.87 -0.76 -32.69
N LEU A 150 28.11 -1.92 -32.07
CA LEU A 150 29.08 -2.03 -30.99
C LEU A 150 30.45 -1.65 -31.55
N ALA A 151 31.02 -0.56 -31.06
CA ALA A 151 32.41 -0.24 -31.31
C ALA A 151 33.28 -1.43 -30.85
N PRO A 152 34.25 -1.90 -31.67
CA PRO A 152 35.14 -2.98 -31.27
C PRO A 152 35.82 -2.65 -29.92
N PRO A 153 35.92 -3.60 -28.99
CA PRO A 153 36.54 -3.35 -27.70
C PRO A 153 38.02 -3.01 -27.90
N ASP A 154 38.47 -1.90 -27.31
CA ASP A 154 39.88 -1.53 -27.21
C ASP A 154 40.67 -2.69 -26.59
N GLN A 155 41.48 -3.36 -27.41
CA GLN A 155 42.50 -4.30 -26.95
C GLN A 155 43.67 -3.49 -26.37
N PRO A 156 43.99 -3.63 -25.06
CA PRO A 156 45.20 -3.01 -24.53
C PRO A 156 46.45 -3.71 -25.11
N PRO A 157 47.53 -2.97 -25.42
CA PRO A 157 48.70 -3.51 -26.07
C PRO A 157 49.46 -4.50 -25.16
N GLU A 158 49.73 -5.68 -25.70
CA GLU A 158 50.58 -6.70 -25.09
C GLU A 158 52.04 -6.22 -25.10
N ILE A 159 52.61 -5.95 -23.92
CA ILE A 159 54.00 -5.53 -23.78
C ILE A 159 54.85 -6.78 -23.57
N MET A 160 55.65 -7.12 -24.58
CA MET A 160 56.77 -8.06 -24.47
C MET A 160 57.82 -7.50 -23.50
N ALA A 161 58.15 -8.27 -22.46
CA ALA A 161 59.39 -8.12 -21.70
C ALA A 161 60.15 -9.45 -21.79
N ASP A 162 61.01 -9.52 -22.81
CA ASP A 162 62.15 -10.41 -22.90
C ASP A 162 63.19 -10.01 -21.84
N LEU A 163 63.68 -10.97 -21.05
CA LEU A 163 65.01 -10.95 -20.41
C LEU A 163 65.27 -12.29 -19.69
N ASP A 164 65.93 -13.17 -20.43
CA ASP A 164 66.71 -14.33 -19.99
C ASP A 164 67.92 -13.89 -19.12
N PRO A 165 68.37 -14.71 -18.14
CA PRO A 165 69.78 -15.07 -18.18
C PRO A 165 70.07 -16.55 -17.84
N VAL A 166 70.28 -17.35 -18.89
CA VAL A 166 71.35 -18.33 -19.16
C VAL A 166 72.14 -18.89 -17.96
N LEU A 167 72.05 -20.22 -17.71
CA LEU A 167 73.24 -21.10 -17.70
C LEU A 167 72.89 -22.61 -17.65
N SER A 168 73.47 -23.36 -18.60
CA SER A 168 73.83 -24.79 -18.58
C SER A 168 72.69 -25.82 -18.52
N GLY A 169 72.45 -26.66 -19.51
CA GLY A 169 73.28 -27.15 -20.60
C GLY A 169 72.63 -28.43 -21.14
N ALA A 170 72.82 -28.67 -22.43
CA ALA A 170 72.15 -29.68 -23.24
C ALA A 170 72.22 -31.13 -22.72
N ALA A 171 71.14 -31.90 -22.92
CA ALA A 171 71.17 -33.19 -23.63
C ALA A 171 69.76 -33.80 -23.79
N THR A 172 69.60 -34.53 -24.89
CA THR A 172 68.36 -34.96 -25.51
C THR A 172 68.09 -36.46 -25.27
N ARG A 173 66.81 -36.83 -25.00
CA ARG A 173 66.14 -38.17 -25.24
C ARG A 173 66.56 -39.39 -24.37
N PRO A 174 65.82 -40.54 -24.37
CA PRO A 174 64.36 -40.79 -24.41
C PRO A 174 63.84 -42.00 -23.51
N THR A 175 62.51 -42.17 -23.44
CA THR A 175 61.70 -43.45 -23.45
C THR A 175 61.82 -44.60 -22.40
N VAL A 176 60.64 -44.96 -21.83
CA VAL A 176 59.96 -46.30 -21.81
C VAL A 176 60.02 -47.24 -20.56
N MET A 177 58.79 -47.58 -20.10
CA MET A 177 58.20 -48.80 -19.45
C MET A 177 58.81 -49.43 -18.18
N ASP A 178 57.97 -49.71 -17.18
CA ASP A 178 57.45 -51.09 -16.94
C ASP A 178 56.36 -51.18 -15.84
N GLU A 179 55.29 -51.90 -16.16
CA GLU A 179 54.38 -52.67 -15.27
C GLU A 179 54.97 -54.10 -15.18
N PRO A 180 54.76 -54.96 -14.15
CA PRO A 180 53.43 -55.59 -13.96
C PRO A 180 53.09 -56.28 -12.61
N SER A 181 51.81 -56.70 -12.51
CA SER A 181 51.31 -58.03 -12.10
C SER A 181 50.54 -58.22 -10.78
N LEU A 182 49.26 -58.59 -10.96
CA LEU A 182 48.41 -59.34 -10.03
C LEU A 182 48.87 -60.81 -9.92
N ARG A 183 48.87 -61.38 -8.71
CA ARG A 183 48.33 -62.74 -8.45
C ARG A 183 48.04 -63.03 -6.97
N LEU A 184 47.01 -63.86 -6.83
CA LEU A 184 46.24 -64.33 -5.68
C LEU A 184 46.91 -65.51 -4.95
N ALA A 185 46.90 -65.55 -3.61
CA ALA A 185 46.80 -66.80 -2.82
C ALA A 185 46.50 -66.52 -1.33
N GLN A 186 45.75 -67.45 -0.76
CA GLN A 186 45.00 -67.48 0.50
C GLN A 186 45.80 -68.09 1.68
N ASP A 187 45.56 -67.63 2.91
CA ASP A 187 45.30 -68.44 4.14
C ASP A 187 45.08 -67.50 5.34
N GLY A 188 43.85 -67.36 5.89
CA GLY A 188 43.33 -68.08 7.08
C GLY A 188 43.66 -67.31 8.38
N LEU A 189 42.77 -66.85 9.28
CA LEU A 189 41.57 -67.46 9.85
C LEU A 189 40.83 -66.47 10.82
N ILE A 190 39.48 -66.57 10.88
CA ILE A 190 38.54 -66.37 12.05
C ILE A 190 38.19 -64.89 12.44
N GLU A 191 36.94 -64.39 12.62
CA GLU A 191 35.57 -64.93 12.88
C GLU A 191 34.47 -63.89 12.49
N GLY A 192 33.25 -64.33 12.13
CA GLY A 192 32.05 -63.49 11.87
C GLY A 192 31.13 -63.30 13.11
N PRO A 193 29.83 -62.89 13.01
CA PRO A 193 28.96 -62.92 11.83
C PRO A 193 28.07 -61.68 11.53
N SER A 194 27.77 -61.54 10.24
CA SER A 194 26.51 -61.22 9.56
C SER A 194 25.35 -60.48 10.27
N SER A 195 24.93 -59.33 9.70
CA SER A 195 23.51 -59.10 9.35
C SER A 195 23.36 -58.06 8.23
N SER A 196 22.74 -58.53 7.14
CA SER A 196 22.19 -57.78 6.01
C SER A 196 21.03 -56.85 6.44
N GLY A 197 20.87 -55.70 5.77
CA GLY A 197 19.58 -55.01 5.74
C GLY A 197 19.63 -53.49 5.69
N ALA A 198 19.60 -52.95 4.46
CA ALA A 198 18.92 -51.71 4.06
C ALA A 198 18.95 -50.51 5.05
N GLN A 199 19.92 -49.61 4.85
CA GLN A 199 19.76 -48.18 5.17
C GLN A 199 20.82 -47.35 4.43
N GLY A 200 20.69 -47.33 3.11
CA GLY A 200 21.50 -46.51 2.20
C GLY A 200 20.64 -45.41 1.58
N LEU A 201 20.18 -44.46 2.38
CA LEU A 201 19.78 -43.10 1.98
C LEU A 201 19.37 -42.36 3.27
N VAL A 202 19.52 -41.05 3.33
CA VAL A 202 19.26 -40.18 4.50
C VAL A 202 20.45 -40.05 5.44
N ARG A 203 21.50 -39.32 5.00
CA ARG A 203 22.35 -38.45 5.84
C ARG A 203 23.29 -37.61 4.96
N THR A 204 22.72 -36.78 4.10
CA THR A 204 23.49 -35.77 3.32
C THR A 204 23.24 -34.34 3.77
N HIS A 205 22.45 -34.12 4.82
CA HIS A 205 22.24 -32.78 5.39
C HIS A 205 22.48 -32.79 6.90
N ARG A 206 23.75 -32.72 7.29
CA ARG A 206 24.15 -32.21 8.60
C ARG A 206 24.91 -30.92 8.33
N PRO A 207 24.44 -29.75 8.79
CA PRO A 207 25.21 -28.54 8.67
C PRO A 207 26.47 -28.67 9.55
N ASP A 208 27.62 -28.26 8.99
CA ASP A 208 28.85 -28.08 9.77
C ASP A 208 28.58 -27.18 10.97
N ALA A 209 29.14 -27.55 12.12
CA ALA A 209 29.00 -26.78 13.34
C ALA A 209 29.67 -25.40 13.16
N LEU A 210 28.92 -24.33 13.42
CA LEU A 210 29.42 -22.95 13.41
C LEU A 210 30.64 -22.83 14.35
N GLU A 211 31.81 -22.51 13.79
CA GLU A 211 32.93 -22.00 14.55
C GLU A 211 32.53 -20.67 15.20
N THR A 212 32.72 -20.60 16.52
CA THR A 212 32.37 -19.43 17.32
C THR A 212 33.41 -18.33 17.08
N PRO A 213 33.01 -17.07 16.84
CA PRO A 213 33.98 -16.01 16.59
C PRO A 213 34.86 -15.79 17.84
N VAL A 214 36.17 -15.90 17.67
CA VAL A 214 37.16 -15.55 18.70
C VAL A 214 37.25 -14.03 18.76
N PHE A 215 36.77 -13.44 19.85
CA PHE A 215 36.92 -12.01 20.12
C PHE A 215 38.32 -11.74 20.69
N THR A 216 39.15 -11.05 19.92
CA THR A 216 40.35 -10.37 20.44
C THR A 216 40.06 -8.87 20.51
N SER A 217 40.41 -8.22 21.63
CA SER A 217 40.27 -6.77 21.74
C SER A 217 41.20 -6.09 20.75
N ARG A 218 40.61 -5.25 19.88
CA ARG A 218 41.30 -4.56 18.78
C ARG A 218 41.95 -3.25 19.22
N ASP A 219 41.75 -2.86 20.48
CA ASP A 219 42.20 -1.58 21.01
C ASP A 219 43.57 -1.73 21.68
N GLY A 220 44.61 -1.33 20.95
CA GLY A 220 45.97 -1.27 21.46
C GLY A 220 46.15 -0.14 22.50
N PRO A 221 46.99 0.88 22.23
CA PRO A 221 47.51 1.83 23.24
C PRO A 221 46.47 2.63 24.03
N ILE A 222 45.19 2.61 23.64
CA ILE A 222 44.08 3.28 24.35
C ILE A 222 43.86 2.63 25.74
N VAL A 223 44.09 1.33 25.90
CA VAL A 223 43.97 0.64 27.20
C VAL A 223 45.06 1.08 28.20
N ALA A 224 46.18 1.64 27.72
CA ALA A 224 47.28 2.08 28.58
C ALA A 224 47.08 3.47 29.20
N ILE A 225 46.07 4.23 28.78
CA ILE A 225 45.75 5.53 29.35
C ILE A 225 45.08 5.32 30.71
N ASN A 226 45.80 5.66 31.78
CA ASN A 226 45.29 5.54 33.15
C ASN A 226 44.78 6.92 33.62
N PRO A 227 43.47 7.18 33.61
CA PRO A 227 42.90 8.51 33.90
C PRO A 227 43.12 8.97 35.34
N ARG A 228 43.60 8.07 36.22
CA ARG A 228 43.91 8.39 37.62
C ARG A 228 45.31 8.99 37.82
N ASN A 229 46.20 8.93 36.82
CA ASN A 229 47.59 9.34 36.98
C ASN A 229 47.94 10.70 36.37
N GLU A 230 47.04 11.33 35.60
CA GLU A 230 47.30 12.64 34.99
C GLU A 230 46.91 13.84 35.89
N VAL A 231 46.26 13.60 37.03
CA VAL A 231 45.74 14.69 37.90
C VAL A 231 46.76 15.17 38.95
N ALA A 232 48.03 14.82 38.81
CA ALA A 232 49.06 15.17 39.80
C ALA A 232 50.24 15.92 39.18
N ALA A 233 50.05 17.21 38.88
CA ALA A 233 50.99 18.30 39.20
C ALA A 233 50.61 19.63 38.51
N GLY A 234 50.02 20.56 39.28
CA GLY A 234 50.34 21.98 39.16
C GLY A 234 49.45 22.90 38.31
N THR A 235 48.35 22.45 37.70
CA THR A 235 47.52 23.30 36.80
C THR A 235 46.24 23.86 37.43
N ASP A 236 45.92 23.48 38.67
CA ASP A 236 44.60 23.78 39.26
C ASP A 236 44.34 25.27 39.52
N ASN A 237 45.37 26.05 39.89
CA ASN A 237 45.14 27.45 40.26
C ASN A 237 44.94 28.38 39.07
N THR A 238 45.61 28.14 37.94
CA THR A 238 45.47 28.98 36.73
C THR A 238 44.20 28.66 35.97
N MET A 239 43.83 27.37 35.89
CA MET A 239 42.61 26.94 35.22
C MET A 239 41.37 27.37 36.02
N ARG A 240 41.39 27.24 37.35
CA ARG A 240 40.30 27.69 38.22
C ARG A 240 40.12 29.22 38.20
N ALA A 241 41.21 29.99 38.15
CA ALA A 241 41.14 31.44 37.99
C ALA A 241 40.63 31.86 36.60
N ALA A 242 40.98 31.12 35.55
CA ALA A 242 40.45 31.35 34.20
C ALA A 242 38.95 31.00 34.10
N ILE A 243 38.50 29.95 34.80
CA ILE A 243 37.09 29.57 34.88
C ILE A 243 36.28 30.61 35.65
N ASP A 244 36.76 31.09 36.81
CA ASP A 244 36.09 32.15 37.57
C ASP A 244 36.02 33.47 36.79
N ALA A 245 37.08 33.83 36.06
CA ALA A 245 37.09 35.01 35.21
C ALA A 245 36.12 34.87 34.01
N ALA A 246 35.99 33.68 33.43
CA ALA A 246 35.03 33.40 32.37
C ALA A 246 33.58 33.38 32.88
N LEU A 247 33.35 32.88 34.10
CA LEU A 247 32.03 32.88 34.73
C LEU A 247 31.58 34.31 35.07
N SER A 248 32.50 35.13 35.57
CA SER A 248 32.24 36.54 35.88
C SER A 248 31.93 37.39 34.63
N GLN A 249 32.53 37.05 33.48
CA GLN A 249 32.21 37.69 32.18
C GLN A 249 30.88 37.20 31.59
N ALA A 250 30.38 36.03 32.01
CA ALA A 250 29.08 35.51 31.60
C ALA A 250 27.91 36.08 32.45
N GLU A 251 28.19 36.64 33.63
CA GLU A 251 27.20 37.27 34.53
C GLU A 251 26.98 38.77 34.28
N GLU A 252 27.81 39.43 33.45
CA GLU A 252 27.51 40.75 32.93
C GLU A 252 26.27 40.67 32.01
N PRO A 253 25.24 41.50 32.21
CA PRO A 253 24.06 41.48 31.36
C PRO A 253 24.47 41.96 29.97
N PHE A 254 24.70 41.01 29.06
CA PHE A 254 24.84 41.31 27.65
C PHE A 254 23.65 42.19 27.23
N PRO A 255 23.88 43.36 26.60
CA PRO A 255 22.80 44.04 25.90
C PRO A 255 22.36 43.06 24.83
N MET A 256 21.26 42.35 25.08
CA MET A 256 20.69 41.44 24.12
C MET A 256 20.52 42.24 22.83
N PRO A 257 21.22 41.93 21.72
CA PRO A 257 20.70 42.35 20.44
C PRO A 257 19.30 41.77 20.42
N GLY A 258 18.31 42.66 20.46
CA GLY A 258 16.91 42.29 20.61
C GLY A 258 16.67 41.10 19.72
N THR A 259 16.22 39.99 20.34
CA THR A 259 15.90 38.72 19.69
C THR A 259 15.51 39.04 18.27
N VAL A 260 16.30 38.62 17.28
CA VAL A 260 15.95 38.77 15.87
C VAL A 260 14.63 38.03 15.72
N ARG A 261 13.54 38.76 15.94
CA ARG A 261 12.20 38.32 15.63
C ARG A 261 12.22 38.30 14.13
N VAL A 262 12.08 37.12 13.56
CA VAL A 262 11.64 37.00 12.17
C VAL A 262 10.27 37.68 12.16
N THR A 263 10.25 38.95 11.78
CA THR A 263 9.02 39.76 11.69
C THR A 263 8.20 39.39 10.45
N GLU A 264 8.64 38.42 9.66
CA GLU A 264 7.82 37.77 8.66
C GLU A 264 7.16 36.54 9.30
N ASN A 265 5.86 36.67 9.60
CA ASN A 265 4.99 35.51 9.55
C ASN A 265 5.23 34.86 8.19
N GLY A 266 5.67 33.59 8.19
CA GLY A 266 5.81 32.83 6.95
C GLY A 266 4.51 32.82 6.15
N PRO A 267 4.54 32.42 4.87
CA PRO A 267 3.35 32.37 4.04
C PRO A 267 2.19 31.68 4.78
N PRO A 268 0.96 32.23 4.70
CA PRO A 268 -0.17 31.77 5.49
C PRO A 268 -0.42 30.28 5.29
N LYS A 269 -0.61 29.56 6.41
CA LYS A 269 -0.77 28.09 6.39
C LYS A 269 -2.24 27.73 6.51
N VAL A 270 -2.65 26.74 5.70
CA VAL A 270 -4.00 26.18 5.76
C VAL A 270 -3.94 24.80 6.40
N GLU A 271 -4.73 24.60 7.44
CA GLU A 271 -4.93 23.31 8.08
C GLU A 271 -6.39 22.88 7.93
N ILE A 272 -6.63 21.57 7.89
CA ILE A 272 -7.96 21.00 7.90
C ILE A 272 -8.18 20.37 9.28
N LEU A 273 -9.27 20.72 9.95
CA LEU A 273 -9.69 20.15 11.23
C LEU A 273 -11.04 19.46 11.07
N ALA A 274 -11.12 18.23 11.56
CA ALA A 274 -12.39 17.51 11.66
C ALA A 274 -12.88 17.53 13.11
N VAL A 275 -14.08 18.06 13.39
CA VAL A 275 -14.67 18.03 14.74
C VAL A 275 -15.40 16.72 15.04
N ARG A 276 -15.72 15.95 13.99
CA ARG A 276 -16.29 14.60 14.03
C ARG A 276 -15.63 13.76 12.93
N PRO A 277 -15.72 12.41 12.98
CA PRO A 277 -15.16 11.56 11.94
C PRO A 277 -15.65 11.96 10.54
N SER A 278 -14.70 12.33 9.68
CA SER A 278 -14.98 12.82 8.34
C SER A 278 -13.93 12.32 7.35
N TRP A 279 -14.40 11.69 6.27
CA TRP A 279 -13.52 11.28 5.18
C TRP A 279 -13.05 12.49 4.39
N ILE A 280 -11.74 12.67 4.26
CA ILE A 280 -11.15 13.74 3.46
C ILE A 280 -10.24 13.17 2.37
N ARG A 281 -10.21 13.88 1.24
CA ARG A 281 -9.25 13.68 0.17
C ARG A 281 -8.75 15.03 -0.30
N VAL A 282 -7.45 15.24 -0.20
CA VAL A 282 -6.75 16.43 -0.68
C VAL A 282 -6.01 16.08 -1.97
N ARG A 283 -6.20 16.88 -3.01
CA ARG A 283 -5.53 16.74 -4.30
C ARG A 283 -4.71 17.98 -4.61
N ASP A 284 -3.53 17.77 -5.17
CA ASP A 284 -2.76 18.84 -5.80
C ASP A 284 -3.49 19.38 -7.04
N ALA A 285 -3.05 20.53 -7.55
CA ALA A 285 -3.58 21.15 -8.76
C ALA A 285 -3.50 20.23 -10.00
N ASN A 286 -2.53 19.32 -10.04
CA ASN A 286 -2.38 18.31 -11.09
C ASN A 286 -3.36 17.12 -10.95
N GLY A 287 -4.17 17.09 -9.87
CA GLY A 287 -5.11 16.00 -9.57
C GLY A 287 -4.49 14.83 -8.79
N THR A 288 -3.18 14.86 -8.52
CA THR A 288 -2.48 13.90 -7.66
C THR A 288 -3.04 13.95 -6.25
N VAL A 289 -3.35 12.79 -5.66
CA VAL A 289 -3.84 12.72 -4.27
C VAL A 289 -2.68 12.92 -3.32
N LEU A 290 -2.71 14.04 -2.58
CA LEU A 290 -1.72 14.36 -1.55
C LEU A 290 -2.03 13.65 -0.23
N PHE A 291 -3.32 13.54 0.10
CA PHE A 291 -3.78 12.91 1.33
C PHE A 291 -5.18 12.33 1.16
N GLU A 292 -5.42 11.15 1.73
CA GLU A 292 -6.74 10.52 1.77
C GLU A 292 -6.86 9.67 3.04
N LYS A 293 -7.78 10.06 3.93
CA LYS A 293 -8.04 9.36 5.19
C LYS A 293 -9.40 9.78 5.74
N VAL A 294 -9.99 8.96 6.61
CA VAL A 294 -10.96 9.44 7.59
C VAL A 294 -10.19 10.14 8.71
N LEU A 295 -10.39 11.46 8.85
CA LEU A 295 -9.87 12.19 10.01
C LEU A 295 -10.77 11.91 11.21
N ASP A 296 -10.16 11.58 12.33
CA ASP A 296 -10.85 11.45 13.62
C ASP A 296 -11.21 12.83 14.20
N ALA A 297 -12.09 12.86 15.20
CA ALA A 297 -12.46 14.10 15.88
C ALA A 297 -11.24 14.75 16.55
N GLY A 298 -10.99 16.02 16.23
CA GLY A 298 -9.83 16.79 16.70
C GLY A 298 -8.58 16.61 15.85
N GLU A 299 -8.55 15.67 14.90
CA GLU A 299 -7.39 15.43 14.05
C GLU A 299 -7.22 16.58 13.05
N ARG A 300 -5.96 16.96 12.81
CA ARG A 300 -5.57 18.04 11.90
C ARG A 300 -4.67 17.55 10.79
N TYR A 301 -4.86 18.10 9.60
CA TYR A 301 -3.99 17.88 8.46
C TYR A 301 -3.47 19.23 7.94
N VAL A 302 -2.16 19.42 7.99
CA VAL A 302 -1.50 20.61 7.43
C VAL A 302 -1.37 20.45 5.92
N VAL A 303 -1.95 21.36 5.16
CA VAL A 303 -1.90 21.32 3.69
C VAL A 303 -0.52 21.79 3.24
N PRO A 304 0.24 20.99 2.47
CA PRO A 304 1.51 21.41 1.91
C PRO A 304 1.35 22.67 1.04
N GLN A 305 2.26 23.62 1.16
CA GLN A 305 2.25 24.81 0.31
C GLN A 305 2.76 24.48 -1.08
N SER A 306 1.98 24.84 -2.08
CA SER A 306 2.26 24.66 -3.51
C SER A 306 1.89 25.94 -4.27
N ASP A 307 2.53 26.17 -5.42
CA ASP A 307 2.27 27.37 -6.25
C ASP A 307 0.81 27.46 -6.71
N ALA A 308 0.16 26.32 -6.91
CA ALA A 308 -1.26 26.22 -7.23
C ALA A 308 -2.04 25.63 -6.04
N PRO A 309 -3.28 26.10 -5.79
CA PRO A 309 -4.05 25.68 -4.62
C PRO A 309 -4.47 24.22 -4.73
N ALA A 310 -4.20 23.45 -3.68
CA ALA A 310 -4.75 22.11 -3.51
C ALA A 310 -6.28 22.17 -3.39
N THR A 311 -6.96 21.08 -3.75
CA THR A 311 -8.42 20.95 -3.63
C THR A 311 -8.80 19.91 -2.59
N LEU A 312 -9.81 20.23 -1.78
CA LEU A 312 -10.39 19.35 -0.78
C LEU A 312 -11.71 18.76 -1.28
N ARG A 313 -11.85 17.45 -1.07
CA ARG A 313 -13.11 16.75 -1.03
C ARG A 313 -13.34 16.21 0.37
N ALA A 314 -14.47 16.57 0.98
CA ALA A 314 -14.82 16.15 2.33
C ALA A 314 -16.18 15.45 2.32
N GLY A 315 -16.28 14.33 3.04
CA GLY A 315 -17.55 13.70 3.42
C GLY A 315 -17.90 14.06 4.85
N ASN A 316 -19.20 14.13 5.16
CA ASN A 316 -19.68 14.75 6.41
C ASN A 316 -19.10 16.17 6.58
N SER A 317 -19.22 16.97 5.52
CA SER A 317 -18.58 18.29 5.39
C SER A 317 -19.02 19.32 6.44
N GLY A 318 -20.15 19.10 7.11
CA GLY A 318 -20.60 19.89 8.27
C GLY A 318 -19.74 19.74 9.51
N SER A 319 -18.82 18.78 9.52
CA SER A 319 -17.88 18.55 10.63
C SER A 319 -16.44 18.86 10.24
N VAL A 320 -16.20 19.49 9.09
CA VAL A 320 -14.86 19.86 8.60
C VAL A 320 -14.75 21.38 8.56
N TYR A 321 -13.65 21.87 9.11
CA TYR A 321 -13.30 23.29 9.17
C TYR A 321 -11.88 23.48 8.62
N MET A 322 -11.61 24.63 8.01
CA MET A 322 -10.26 24.99 7.58
C MET A 322 -9.71 26.07 8.50
N LEU A 323 -8.52 25.88 9.04
CA LEU A 323 -7.84 26.89 9.82
C LEU A 323 -6.87 27.65 8.93
N VAL A 324 -7.01 28.97 8.90
CA VAL A 324 -6.05 29.88 8.27
C VAL A 324 -5.38 30.65 9.41
N ASP A 325 -4.08 30.46 9.58
CA ASP A 325 -3.30 31.04 10.69
C ASP A 325 -3.95 30.80 12.08
N GLY A 326 -4.53 29.60 12.26
CA GLY A 326 -5.19 29.19 13.50
C GLY A 326 -6.63 29.67 13.68
N GLN A 327 -7.18 30.50 12.79
CA GLN A 327 -8.58 30.89 12.83
C GLN A 327 -9.47 29.90 12.06
N PRO A 328 -10.53 29.35 12.68
CA PRO A 328 -11.39 28.37 12.01
C PRO A 328 -12.39 29.03 11.07
N PHE A 329 -12.41 28.59 9.81
CA PHE A 329 -13.38 28.95 8.78
C PHE A 329 -14.23 27.74 8.40
N GLY A 330 -15.53 27.97 8.20
CA GLY A 330 -16.46 26.91 7.83
C GLY A 330 -17.78 26.94 8.60
N PRO A 331 -18.52 25.82 8.66
CA PRO A 331 -18.14 24.49 8.15
C PRO A 331 -18.00 24.42 6.62
N SER A 332 -17.27 23.43 6.10
CA SER A 332 -17.04 23.25 4.65
C SER A 332 -18.35 23.13 3.85
N ALA A 333 -19.44 22.66 4.47
CA ALA A 333 -20.82 22.86 4.02
C ALA A 333 -21.81 22.66 5.18
N PRO A 334 -23.06 23.16 5.08
CA PRO A 334 -24.05 22.93 6.12
C PRO A 334 -24.48 21.46 6.18
N GLY A 335 -24.43 20.86 7.37
CA GLY A 335 -24.93 19.49 7.60
C GLY A 335 -24.08 18.35 7.02
N ALA A 336 -24.60 17.12 7.12
CA ALA A 336 -23.90 15.92 6.68
C ALA A 336 -24.08 15.69 5.17
N GLN A 337 -23.23 16.36 4.38
CA GLN A 337 -23.15 16.17 2.93
C GLN A 337 -21.71 15.94 2.48
N VAL A 338 -21.54 15.65 1.18
CA VAL A 338 -20.22 15.53 0.54
C VAL A 338 -20.02 16.77 -0.33
N VAL A 339 -18.87 17.43 -0.16
CA VAL A 339 -18.45 18.57 -0.98
C VAL A 339 -17.15 18.21 -1.68
N ASP A 340 -17.01 18.67 -2.92
CA ASP A 340 -15.77 18.58 -3.68
C ASP A 340 -15.26 19.96 -4.12
N GLN A 341 -14.03 19.98 -4.63
CA GLN A 341 -13.41 21.14 -5.25
C GLN A 341 -13.32 22.40 -4.37
N ILE A 342 -13.16 22.23 -3.06
CA ILE A 342 -12.85 23.37 -2.17
C ILE A 342 -11.37 23.71 -2.32
N ALA A 343 -11.05 24.90 -2.83
CA ALA A 343 -9.67 25.38 -2.91
C ALA A 343 -9.10 25.65 -1.51
N LEU A 344 -7.92 25.09 -1.22
CA LEU A 344 -7.21 25.18 0.05
C LEU A 344 -6.10 26.24 0.00
N SER A 345 -6.41 27.44 -0.52
CA SER A 345 -5.56 28.61 -0.31
C SER A 345 -6.14 29.51 0.78
N PRO A 346 -5.30 30.24 1.53
CA PRO A 346 -5.74 31.20 2.55
C PRO A 346 -6.80 32.18 2.01
N GLU A 347 -6.54 32.74 0.83
CA GLU A 347 -7.42 33.69 0.15
C GLU A 347 -8.78 33.05 -0.19
N ALA A 348 -8.78 31.89 -0.86
CA ALA A 348 -10.02 31.22 -1.28
C ALA A 348 -10.87 30.76 -0.08
N VAL A 349 -10.23 30.36 1.02
CA VAL A 349 -10.92 29.99 2.26
C VAL A 349 -11.59 31.22 2.87
N THR A 350 -10.86 32.33 3.02
CA THR A 350 -11.40 33.57 3.62
C THR A 350 -12.48 34.25 2.77
N GLU A 351 -12.43 34.09 1.44
CA GLU A 351 -13.44 34.63 0.53
C GLU A 351 -14.73 33.79 0.54
N ARG A 352 -14.58 32.45 0.57
CA ARG A 352 -15.72 31.53 0.43
C ARG A 352 -16.42 31.22 1.75
N PHE A 353 -15.71 31.28 2.86
CA PHE A 353 -16.22 30.85 4.17
C PHE A 353 -16.10 31.98 5.20
N SER A 354 -17.11 32.10 6.07
CA SER A 354 -17.07 32.98 7.21
C SER A 354 -16.28 32.35 8.36
N LEU A 355 -15.78 33.20 9.27
CA LEU A 355 -15.23 32.76 10.55
C LEU A 355 -16.27 31.91 11.28
N ALA A 356 -15.86 30.72 11.74
CA ALA A 356 -16.76 29.77 12.36
C ALA A 356 -17.24 30.28 13.73
N ASP A 357 -18.54 30.18 13.97
CA ASP A 357 -19.12 30.51 15.27
C ASP A 357 -18.80 29.43 16.30
N LEU A 358 -17.85 29.74 17.17
CA LEU A 358 -17.46 28.91 18.29
C LEU A 358 -18.62 28.68 19.27
N SER A 359 -19.69 29.47 19.30
CA SER A 359 -20.84 29.20 20.19
C SER A 359 -21.76 28.09 19.69
N GLY A 360 -21.75 27.79 18.38
CA GLY A 360 -22.65 26.82 17.75
C GLY A 360 -22.21 25.36 17.85
N ASP A 361 -20.90 25.09 17.93
CA ASP A 361 -20.37 23.73 18.06
C ASP A 361 -19.35 23.65 19.22
N SER A 362 -19.74 22.99 20.31
CA SER A 362 -18.89 22.84 21.49
C SER A 362 -17.60 22.08 21.19
N ALA A 363 -17.64 21.10 20.28
CA ALA A 363 -16.46 20.33 19.92
C ALA A 363 -15.43 21.21 19.18
N LEU A 364 -15.89 22.14 18.33
CA LEU A 364 -15.02 23.11 17.68
C LEU A 364 -14.30 23.99 18.72
N ARG A 365 -15.03 24.46 19.75
CA ARG A 365 -14.44 25.26 20.84
C ARG A 365 -13.31 24.52 21.51
N ASP A 366 -13.55 23.26 21.88
CA ASP A 366 -12.59 22.47 22.64
C ASP A 366 -11.29 22.31 21.84
N PHE A 367 -11.38 21.97 20.55
CA PHE A 367 -10.20 21.78 19.71
C PHE A 367 -9.47 23.06 19.33
N VAL A 368 -10.16 24.20 19.20
CA VAL A 368 -9.52 25.49 18.92
C VAL A 368 -8.83 26.04 20.17
N ASN A 369 -9.47 25.92 21.35
CA ASN A 369 -8.91 26.39 22.61
C ASN A 369 -7.66 25.61 23.01
N VAL A 370 -7.62 24.28 22.80
CA VAL A 370 -6.42 23.47 23.09
C VAL A 370 -5.21 23.95 22.28
N ALA A 371 -5.39 24.31 21.01
CA ALA A 371 -4.28 24.78 20.17
C ALA A 371 -3.76 26.17 20.53
N GLN A 372 -4.55 27.00 21.21
CA GLN A 372 -4.07 28.30 21.74
C GLN A 372 -3.23 28.14 23.01
N VAL A 373 -3.26 26.98 23.67
CA VAL A 373 -2.48 26.72 24.89
C VAL A 373 -1.13 26.07 24.57
N GLU A 374 -1.00 25.39 23.42
CA GLU A 374 0.24 24.73 22.99
C GLU A 374 1.20 25.61 22.18
N ASN A 375 0.77 26.80 21.75
CA ASN A 375 1.53 27.76 20.95
C ASN A 375 1.80 29.03 21.75
#